data_AF-A0A8X6U9U1-F1
#
_entry.id   AF-A0A8X6U9U1-F1
#
_cell.length_a   1.000
_cell.length_b   1.000
_cell.length_c   1.000
_cell.angle_alpha   90.00
_cell.angle_beta   90.00
_cell.angle_gamma   90.00
#
_symmetry.space_group_name_H-M   'P 1'
#
loop_
_entity.id
_entity.type
_entity.pdbx_description
1 polymer ?
#
loop_
_entity_poly.entity_id
_entity_poly.type
_entity_poly.pdbx_seq_one_letter_code
_entity_poly.pdbx_strand_id
1 'polypeptide(L)'
;MSFISRARKVDLKTLTEELGLTVEPIAKVSDLLKLITNDKNYDDDFTKDCLEVITNERKEEEQRRDEHDKREYELKKLELESKATLSDGNVPLTVPKLNLMKLMPRYDVESDLSLPFII
;
A
#
# COMPACT_ATOMS: atom_id res chain seq x y z
N MET A 1 -8.52 -15.93 22.18
CA MET A 1 -7.77 -17.13 21.69
C MET A 1 -7.98 -17.55 20.22
N SER A 2 -9.18 -17.58 19.62
CA SER A 2 -9.38 -18.15 18.25
C SER A 2 -8.79 -17.31 17.09
N PHE A 3 -8.42 -16.05 17.35
CA PHE A 3 -7.88 -15.15 16.33
C PHE A 3 -6.43 -15.49 15.98
N ILE A 4 -5.61 -15.86 16.97
CA ILE A 4 -4.19 -16.19 16.79
C ILE A 4 -4.05 -17.47 15.96
N SER A 5 -4.94 -18.44 16.13
CA SER A 5 -4.91 -19.69 15.34
C SER A 5 -5.28 -19.52 13.87
N ARG A 6 -5.94 -18.40 13.50
CA ARG A 6 -6.26 -18.04 12.10
C ARG A 6 -5.19 -17.15 11.47
N ALA A 7 -4.29 -16.56 12.26
CA ALA A 7 -3.25 -15.67 11.77
C ALA A 7 -2.21 -16.41 10.90
N ARG A 8 -1.57 -15.69 9.97
CA ARG A 8 -0.55 -16.28 9.11
C ARG A 8 0.73 -16.52 9.91
N LYS A 9 1.52 -17.52 9.51
CA LYS A 9 2.81 -17.81 10.15
C LYS A 9 3.75 -16.59 10.17
N VAL A 10 3.76 -15.80 9.10
CA VAL A 10 4.57 -14.58 8.99
C VAL A 10 4.13 -13.56 10.04
N ASP A 11 2.84 -13.26 10.11
CA ASP A 11 2.26 -12.32 11.08
C ASP A 11 2.53 -12.76 12.52
N LEU A 12 2.45 -14.07 12.81
CA LEU A 12 2.78 -14.63 14.14
C LEU A 12 4.26 -14.51 14.48
N LYS A 13 5.15 -14.65 13.49
CA LYS A 13 6.60 -14.48 13.69
C LYS A 13 6.90 -13.04 14.09
N THR A 14 6.35 -12.08 13.36
CA THR A 14 6.46 -10.66 13.66
C THR A 14 5.89 -10.34 15.03
N LEU A 15 4.69 -10.82 15.35
CA LEU A 15 4.09 -10.63 16.67
C LEU A 15 5.00 -11.14 17.79
N THR A 16 5.60 -12.32 17.62
CA THR A 16 6.48 -12.91 18.63
C THR A 16 7.78 -12.09 18.78
N GLU A 17 8.30 -11.54 17.68
CA GLU A 17 9.45 -10.61 17.70
C GLU A 17 9.11 -9.28 18.39
N GLU A 18 7.93 -8.69 18.13
CA GLU A 18 7.42 -7.48 18.79
C GLU A 18 7.21 -7.65 20.30
N LEU A 19 6.79 -8.85 20.72
CA LEU A 19 6.69 -9.23 22.13
C LEU A 19 8.06 -9.48 22.79
N GLY A 20 9.17 -9.34 22.06
CA GLY A 20 10.52 -9.58 22.56
C GLY A 20 10.83 -11.05 22.85
N LEU A 21 10.01 -11.95 22.33
CA LEU A 21 10.16 -13.39 22.51
C LEU A 21 11.16 -13.95 21.49
N THR A 22 12.01 -14.88 21.93
CA THR A 22 13.02 -15.48 21.04
C THR A 22 12.35 -16.42 20.04
N VAL A 23 12.33 -16.02 18.77
CA VAL A 23 11.75 -16.83 17.68
C VAL A 23 12.82 -17.63 16.96
N GLU A 24 12.68 -18.95 16.96
CA GLU A 24 13.48 -19.77 16.06
C GLU A 24 13.01 -19.63 14.60
N PRO A 25 13.93 -19.52 13.61
CA PRO A 25 13.57 -19.38 12.21
C PRO A 25 12.69 -20.53 11.67
N ILE A 26 12.81 -21.72 12.27
CA ILE A 26 12.13 -22.95 11.84
C ILE A 26 10.90 -23.25 12.74
N ALA A 27 10.58 -22.36 13.69
CA ALA A 27 9.45 -22.56 14.60
C ALA A 27 8.15 -22.85 13.85
N LYS A 28 7.38 -23.82 14.35
CA LYS A 28 6.04 -24.13 13.82
C LYS A 28 5.04 -23.11 14.35
N VAL A 29 3.93 -22.95 13.63
CA VAL A 29 2.80 -22.12 14.08
C VAL A 29 2.33 -22.54 15.48
N SER A 30 2.30 -23.85 15.76
CA SER A 30 1.94 -24.38 17.08
C SER A 30 2.88 -23.93 18.20
N ASP A 31 4.16 -23.77 17.90
CA ASP A 31 5.18 -23.44 18.89
C ASP A 31 5.17 -21.93 19.16
N LEU A 32 5.00 -21.11 18.12
CA LEU A 32 4.77 -19.66 18.24
C LEU A 32 3.52 -19.36 19.08
N LEU A 33 2.41 -20.07 18.81
CA LEU A 33 1.16 -19.91 19.56
C LEU A 33 1.37 -20.17 21.05
N LYS A 34 2.07 -21.28 21.37
CA LYS A 34 2.39 -21.64 22.74
C LYS A 34 3.30 -20.61 23.40
N LEU A 35 4.27 -20.07 22.68
CA LEU A 35 5.16 -19.05 23.23
C LEU A 35 4.38 -17.80 23.65
N ILE A 36 3.50 -17.32 22.77
CA ILE A 36 2.67 -16.14 23.01
C ILE A 36 1.71 -16.40 24.19
N THR A 37 0.97 -17.50 24.17
CA THR A 37 -0.05 -17.79 25.19
C THR A 37 0.53 -18.19 26.55
N ASN A 38 1.77 -18.70 26.59
CA ASN A 38 2.44 -19.08 27.84
C ASN A 38 3.20 -17.91 28.49
N ASP A 39 3.21 -16.74 27.85
CA ASP A 39 3.79 -15.54 28.43
C ASP A 39 2.95 -15.06 29.63
N LYS A 40 3.61 -14.57 30.68
CA LYS A 40 2.93 -14.08 31.90
C LYS A 40 2.20 -12.75 31.69
N ASN A 41 2.63 -12.01 30.68
CA ASN A 41 2.08 -10.73 30.27
C ASN A 41 1.15 -10.88 29.07
N TYR A 42 0.72 -12.11 28.75
CA TYR A 42 -0.22 -12.36 27.68
C TYR A 42 -1.56 -11.66 27.95
N ASP A 43 -1.94 -10.78 27.03
CA ASP A 43 -3.20 -10.05 27.03
C ASP A 43 -3.92 -10.32 25.69
N ASP A 44 -5.15 -10.85 25.76
CA ASP A 44 -5.94 -11.26 24.60
C ASP A 44 -6.27 -10.05 23.70
N ASP A 45 -6.57 -8.88 24.27
CA ASP A 45 -6.93 -7.67 23.53
C ASP A 45 -5.70 -7.01 22.91
N PHE A 46 -4.62 -6.87 23.69
CA PHE A 46 -3.35 -6.34 23.17
C PHE A 46 -2.81 -7.20 22.01
N THR A 47 -2.83 -8.53 22.18
CA THR A 47 -2.33 -9.45 21.14
C THR A 47 -3.17 -9.36 19.87
N LYS A 48 -4.48 -9.15 20.02
CA LYS A 48 -5.40 -8.97 18.89
C LYS A 48 -5.13 -7.67 18.15
N ASP A 49 -4.97 -6.57 18.87
CA ASP A 49 -4.67 -5.26 18.29
C ASP A 49 -3.31 -5.27 17.56
N CYS A 50 -2.28 -5.87 18.17
CA CYS A 50 -0.99 -6.05 17.50
C CYS A 50 -1.11 -6.86 16.20
N LEU A 51 -1.87 -7.97 16.21
CA LEU A 51 -2.10 -8.76 15.00
C LEU A 51 -2.86 -7.99 13.91
N GLU A 52 -3.80 -7.13 14.30
CA GLU A 52 -4.54 -6.29 13.38
C GLU A 52 -3.63 -5.26 12.71
N VAL A 53 -2.76 -4.58 13.48
CA VAL A 53 -1.76 -3.64 12.95
C VAL A 53 -0.82 -4.33 11.98
N ILE A 54 -0.21 -5.45 12.37
CA ILE A 54 0.72 -6.22 11.50
C ILE A 54 0.02 -6.65 10.20
N THR A 55 -1.24 -7.11 10.31
CA THR A 55 -2.01 -7.54 9.15
C THR A 55 -2.34 -6.38 8.21
N ASN A 56 -2.68 -5.21 8.76
CA ASN A 56 -2.98 -4.02 7.97
C ASN A 56 -1.74 -3.47 7.30
N GLU A 57 -0.62 -3.32 8.02
CA GLU A 57 0.64 -2.83 7.45
C GLU A 57 1.07 -3.67 6.25
N ARG A 58 0.97 -5.00 6.35
CA ARG A 58 1.26 -5.91 5.23
C ARG A 58 0.34 -5.67 4.02
N LYS A 59 -0.95 -5.42 4.26
CA LYS A 59 -1.91 -5.12 3.17
C LYS A 59 -1.66 -3.75 2.54
N GLU A 60 -1.34 -2.75 3.35
CA GLU A 60 -1.02 -1.41 2.88
C GLU A 60 0.26 -1.40 2.05
N GLU A 61 1.29 -2.16 2.45
CA GLU A 61 2.49 -2.30 1.64
C GLU A 61 2.22 -2.99 0.30
N GLU A 62 1.39 -4.04 0.29
CA GLU A 62 0.96 -4.73 -0.94
C GLU A 62 0.19 -3.77 -1.85
N GLN A 63 -0.77 -3.03 -1.31
CA GLN A 63 -1.53 -2.02 -2.06
C GLN A 63 -0.64 -0.92 -2.63
N ARG A 64 0.29 -0.37 -1.85
CA ARG A 64 1.22 0.65 -2.35
C ARG A 64 2.10 0.12 -3.47
N ARG A 65 2.54 -1.14 -3.41
CA ARG A 65 3.31 -1.76 -4.50
C ARG A 65 2.45 -1.90 -5.75
N ASP A 66 1.22 -2.39 -5.62
CA ASP A 66 0.31 -2.52 -6.75
C ASP A 66 -0.01 -1.16 -7.41
N GLU A 67 -0.25 -0.13 -6.60
CA GLU A 67 -0.48 1.24 -7.09
C GLU A 67 0.75 1.82 -7.80
N HIS A 68 1.94 1.58 -7.25
CA HIS A 68 3.20 2.00 -7.84
C HIS A 68 3.42 1.33 -9.19
N ASP A 69 3.26 0.01 -9.26
CA ASP A 69 3.44 -0.77 -10.48
C ASP A 69 2.43 -0.37 -11.56
N LYS A 70 1.18 -0.09 -11.17
CA LYS A 70 0.16 0.43 -12.08
C LYS A 70 0.53 1.81 -12.63
N ARG A 71 1.02 2.71 -11.77
CA ARG A 71 1.47 4.05 -12.19
C ARG A 71 2.65 3.97 -13.14
N GLU A 72 3.63 3.11 -12.86
CA GLU A 72 4.78 2.89 -13.75
C GLU A 72 4.34 2.34 -15.10
N TYR A 73 3.41 1.38 -15.11
CA TYR A 73 2.87 0.83 -16.35
C TYR A 73 2.14 1.89 -17.19
N GLU A 74 1.31 2.73 -16.57
CA GLU A 74 0.64 3.84 -17.25
C GLU A 74 1.64 4.86 -17.80
N LEU A 75 2.68 5.22 -17.03
CA LEU A 75 3.73 6.13 -17.48
C LEU A 75 4.45 5.58 -18.72
N LYS A 76 4.84 4.30 -18.68
CA LYS A 76 5.54 3.63 -19.77
C LYS A 76 4.71 3.53 -21.04
N LYS A 77 3.39 3.32 -20.89
CA LYS A 77 2.45 3.34 -22.02
C LYS A 77 2.39 4.72 -22.67
N LEU A 78 2.29 5.77 -21.87
CA LEU A 78 2.23 7.16 -22.35
C LEU A 78 3.55 7.57 -23.04
N GLU A 79 4.70 7.18 -22.49
CA GLU A 79 6.00 7.43 -23.09
C GLU A 79 6.08 6.82 -24.51
N LEU A 80 5.67 5.56 -24.67
CA LEU A 80 5.69 4.88 -25.97
C LEU A 80 4.79 5.58 -27.01
N GLU A 81 3.60 6.03 -26.60
CA GLU A 81 2.66 6.75 -27.46
C GLU A 81 3.21 8.13 -27.88
N SER A 82 3.84 8.85 -26.95
CA SER A 82 4.50 10.12 -27.23
C SER A 82 5.74 9.96 -28.14
N LYS A 83 6.49 8.87 -27.99
CA LYS A 83 7.66 8.59 -28.82
C LYS A 83 7.27 8.18 -30.23
N ALA A 84 6.18 7.43 -30.38
CA ALA A 84 5.63 7.05 -31.68
C ALA A 84 5.23 8.30 -32.51
N THR A 85 4.61 9.29 -31.86
CA THR A 85 4.16 10.53 -32.52
C THR A 85 5.28 11.50 -32.93
N LEU A 86 6.50 11.35 -32.40
CA LEU A 86 7.65 12.20 -32.75
C LEU A 86 8.56 11.59 -33.84
N SER A 87 8.31 10.35 -34.27
CA SER A 87 9.18 9.63 -35.20
C SER A 87 8.75 9.66 -36.68
N ASP A 88 7.58 10.20 -37.00
CA ASP A 88 7.14 10.41 -38.40
C ASP A 88 7.69 11.72 -38.96
N GLY A 89 9.00 11.70 -39.26
CA GLY A 89 9.63 12.67 -40.14
C GLY A 89 9.18 12.47 -41.59
N ASN A 90 7.97 12.91 -41.94
CA ASN A 90 7.56 13.54 -43.21
C ASN A 90 6.02 13.52 -43.34
N VAL A 91 5.32 14.46 -42.70
CA VAL A 91 3.90 14.75 -42.97
C VAL A 91 3.66 16.26 -42.93
N PRO A 92 2.91 16.85 -43.88
CA PRO A 92 2.50 18.25 -43.81
C PRO A 92 1.77 18.50 -42.50
N LEU A 93 2.14 19.58 -41.83
CA LEU A 93 1.65 20.00 -40.52
C LEU A 93 0.13 20.28 -40.54
N THR A 94 -0.69 19.24 -40.48
CA THR A 94 -2.07 19.32 -39.96
C THR A 94 -2.06 18.69 -38.57
N VAL A 95 -1.42 19.38 -37.63
CA VAL A 95 -1.65 19.09 -36.21
C VAL A 95 -3.14 19.28 -35.94
N PRO A 96 -3.92 18.25 -35.54
CA PRO A 96 -5.18 18.53 -34.88
C PRO A 96 -4.79 19.37 -33.66
N LYS A 97 -5.29 20.61 -33.57
CA LYS A 97 -5.01 21.52 -32.44
C LYS A 97 -5.35 20.80 -31.14
N LEU A 98 -4.34 20.19 -30.51
CA LEU A 98 -4.44 19.62 -29.18
C LEU A 98 -4.68 20.80 -28.26
N ASN A 99 -5.95 20.97 -27.88
CA ASN A 99 -6.37 22.11 -27.09
C ASN A 99 -6.02 21.81 -25.63
N LEU A 100 -4.80 22.22 -25.23
CA LEU A 100 -4.23 21.97 -23.91
C LEU A 100 -5.18 22.44 -22.77
N MET A 101 -5.98 23.48 -23.04
CA MET A 101 -7.02 24.00 -22.15
C MET A 101 -8.15 23.02 -21.82
N LYS A 102 -8.38 21.97 -22.63
CA LYS A 102 -9.38 20.93 -22.36
C LYS A 102 -8.83 19.76 -21.53
N LEU A 103 -7.51 19.65 -21.44
CA LEU A 103 -6.82 18.56 -20.74
C LEU A 103 -6.44 18.96 -19.31
N MET A 104 -6.39 20.26 -19.00
CA MET A 104 -6.23 20.69 -17.61
C MET A 104 -7.52 20.44 -16.83
N PRO A 105 -7.44 19.80 -15.65
CA PRO A 105 -8.54 19.80 -14.69
C PRO A 105 -8.99 21.24 -14.46
N ARG A 106 -10.29 21.50 -14.58
CA ARG A 106 -10.88 22.79 -14.27
C ARG A 106 -10.81 22.95 -12.75
N TYR A 107 -9.71 23.52 -12.24
CA TYR A 107 -9.64 23.94 -10.85
C TYR A 107 -10.60 25.10 -10.66
N ASP A 108 -11.73 24.80 -10.01
CA ASP A 108 -12.70 25.81 -9.60
C ASP A 108 -12.20 26.45 -8.30
N VAL A 109 -11.67 27.67 -8.44
CA VAL A 109 -11.05 28.44 -7.36
C VAL A 109 -12.06 28.74 -6.24
N GLU A 110 -13.37 28.66 -6.48
CA GLU A 110 -14.37 28.95 -5.46
C GLU A 110 -14.68 27.77 -4.54
N SER A 111 -14.36 26.54 -4.94
CA SER A 111 -14.69 25.34 -4.14
C SER A 111 -13.58 24.88 -3.19
N ASP A 112 -12.32 25.31 -3.41
CA ASP A 112 -11.14 24.81 -2.65
C ASP A 112 -10.61 25.80 -1.59
N LEU A 113 -11.24 26.97 -1.42
CA LEU A 113 -10.91 27.92 -0.35
C LEU A 113 -11.71 27.71 0.94
N SER A 114 -12.50 26.63 1.06
CA SER A 114 -13.03 26.19 2.35
C SER A 114 -11.94 25.48 3.17
N LEU A 115 -10.83 26.19 3.41
CA LEU A 115 -10.06 25.95 4.61
C LEU A 115 -10.95 26.38 5.78
N PRO A 116 -11.32 25.48 6.72
CA PRO A 116 -11.98 25.94 7.93
C PRO A 116 -11.01 26.87 8.65
N PHE A 117 -11.34 28.17 8.68
CA PHE A 117 -10.75 29.10 9.64
C PHE A 117 -11.13 28.60 11.03
N ILE A 118 -10.23 27.83 11.64
CA ILE A 118 -10.24 27.57 13.08
C ILE A 118 -9.57 28.79 13.72
N ILE A 119 -10.40 29.66 14.30
CA ILE A 119 -10.00 30.63 15.34
C ILE A 119 -10.51 30.08 16.66
#